data_AF-A0A975JG78-F1
#
_entry.id   AF-A0A975JG78-F1
#
_cell.length_a   1.000
_cell.length_b   1.000
_cell.length_c   1.000
_cell.angle_alpha   90.00
_cell.angle_beta   90.00
_cell.angle_gamma   90.00
#
_symmetry.space_group_name_H-M   'P 1'
#
loop_
_entity.id
_entity.type
_entity.pdbx_description
1 polymer ?
#
loop_
_entity_poly.entity_id
_entity_poly.type
_entity_poly.pdbx_seq_one_letter_code
_entity_poly.pdbx_strand_id
1 'polypeptide(L)'
;MNKYGLAVTITVVGALFIAVPFGLKYSQATLLFGLIAALSAPVVIHKIPNASWAMGMLMGLSFFASFPAKKLFQIDGFINEVPVTLAYAALLWVIGFGWRRSWR
;
A
#
# COMPACT_ATOMS: atom_id res chain seq x y z
N MET A 1 -9.26 3.04 15.58
CA MET A 1 -9.25 2.65 14.15
C MET A 1 -10.65 2.22 13.74
N ASN A 2 -11.15 2.62 12.57
CA ASN A 2 -12.51 2.28 12.14
C ASN A 2 -12.55 0.98 11.32
N LYS A 3 -13.76 0.50 10.97
CA LYS A 3 -13.95 -0.74 10.19
C LYS A 3 -13.20 -0.78 8.86
N TYR A 4 -13.04 0.38 8.21
CA TYR A 4 -12.33 0.49 6.94
C TYR A 4 -10.82 0.32 7.12
N GLY A 5 -10.23 0.97 8.13
CA GLY A 5 -8.83 0.77 8.47
C GLY A 5 -8.53 -0.69 8.83
N LEU A 6 -9.40 -1.32 9.63
CA LEU A 6 -9.28 -2.74 9.97
C LEU A 6 -9.34 -3.63 8.72
N ALA A 7 -10.30 -3.40 7.81
CA ALA A 7 -10.44 -4.16 6.58
C ALA A 7 -9.17 -4.09 5.71
N VAL A 8 -8.61 -2.88 5.52
CA VAL A 8 -7.35 -2.70 4.77
C VAL A 8 -6.20 -3.46 5.42
N THR A 9 -6.06 -3.38 6.75
CA THR A 9 -5.03 -4.14 7.48
C THR A 9 -5.18 -5.64 7.26
N ILE A 10 -6.40 -6.18 7.37
CA ILE A 10 -6.68 -7.61 7.14
C ILE A 10 -6.34 -7.99 5.69
N THR A 11 -6.69 -7.16 4.71
CA THR A 11 -6.37 -7.42 3.30
C THR A 11 -4.86 -7.46 3.06
N VAL A 12 -4.10 -6.52 3.61
CA VAL A 12 -2.64 -6.48 3.48
C VAL A 12 -1.99 -7.71 4.13
N VAL A 13 -2.40 -8.03 5.36
CA VAL A 13 -1.89 -9.20 6.08
C VAL A 13 -2.26 -10.49 5.33
N GLY A 14 -3.51 -10.62 4.88
CA GLY A 14 -3.96 -11.76 4.09
C GLY A 14 -3.17 -11.93 2.79
N ALA A 15 -2.86 -10.83 2.09
CA ALA A 15 -2.03 -10.87 0.90
C ALA A 15 -0.62 -11.43 1.16
N LEU A 16 -0.01 -11.06 2.29
CA LEU A 16 1.27 -11.62 2.71
C LEU A 16 1.16 -13.14 2.97
N PHE A 17 0.11 -13.56 3.69
CA PHE A 17 -0.15 -14.96 3.98
C PHE A 17 -0.49 -15.81 2.75
N ILE A 18 -0.95 -15.21 1.65
CA ILE A 18 -1.14 -15.91 0.38
C ILE A 18 0.16 -15.91 -0.42
N ALA A 19 0.84 -14.77 -0.53
CA ALA A 19 2.01 -14.65 -1.40
C ALA A 19 3.17 -15.56 -0.98
N VAL A 20 3.38 -15.73 0.33
CA VAL A 20 4.48 -16.54 0.88
C VAL A 20 4.33 -18.04 0.59
N PRO A 21 3.24 -18.73 0.99
CA PRO A 21 3.10 -20.16 0.75
C PRO A 21 2.92 -20.52 -0.73
N PHE A 22 2.38 -19.61 -1.54
CA PHE A 22 2.29 -19.81 -2.99
C PHE A 22 3.63 -19.55 -3.71
N GLY A 23 4.67 -19.11 -2.99
CA GLY A 23 6.00 -18.91 -3.56
C GLY A 23 6.02 -17.92 -4.71
N LEU A 24 5.20 -16.86 -4.64
CA LEU A 24 5.08 -15.90 -5.74
C LEU A 24 6.43 -15.25 -6.05
N LYS A 25 6.75 -15.16 -7.35
CA LYS A 25 7.93 -14.40 -7.79
C LYS A 25 7.76 -12.93 -7.42
N TYR A 26 8.87 -12.22 -7.16
CA TYR A 26 8.79 -10.80 -6.81
C TYR A 26 8.08 -9.93 -7.86
N SER A 27 8.13 -10.30 -9.14
CA SER A 27 7.33 -9.64 -10.20
C SER A 27 5.83 -9.81 -10.00
N GLN A 28 5.38 -11.03 -9.68
CA GLN A 28 3.97 -11.33 -9.38
C GLN A 28 3.51 -10.67 -8.08
N ALA A 29 4.35 -10.72 -7.03
CA ALA A 29 4.08 -10.07 -5.76
C ALA A 29 4.01 -8.54 -5.91
N THR A 30 4.85 -7.93 -6.75
CA THR A 30 4.83 -6.49 -7.03
C THR A 30 3.50 -6.08 -7.65
N LEU A 31 2.99 -6.84 -8.63
CA LEU A 31 1.69 -6.58 -9.24
C LEU A 31 0.55 -6.74 -8.23
N LEU A 32 0.53 -7.86 -7.49
CA LEU A 32 -0.51 -8.16 -6.50
C LEU A 32 -0.56 -7.09 -5.40
N PHE A 33 0.59 -6.77 -4.79
CA PHE A 33 0.66 -5.84 -3.67
C PHE A 33 0.39 -4.42 -4.14
N GLY A 34 0.89 -4.05 -5.32
CA GLY A 34 0.59 -2.77 -5.96
C GLY A 34 -0.91 -2.58 -6.21
N LEU A 35 -1.59 -3.59 -6.76
CA LEU A 35 -3.04 -3.56 -6.99
C LEU A 35 -3.83 -3.42 -5.67
N ILE A 36 -3.47 -4.21 -4.66
CA ILE A 36 -4.12 -4.13 -3.33
C ILE A 36 -3.94 -2.74 -2.72
N ALA A 37 -2.73 -2.19 -2.78
CA ALA A 37 -2.45 -0.86 -2.26
C ALA A 37 -3.18 0.23 -3.04
N ALA A 38 -3.21 0.15 -4.38
CA ALA A 38 -3.92 1.09 -5.24
C ALA A 38 -5.43 1.12 -4.95
N LEU A 39 -6.05 -0.05 -4.76
CA LEU A 39 -7.48 -0.15 -4.41
C LEU A 39 -7.76 0.31 -2.96
N SER A 40 -6.80 0.10 -2.05
CA SER A 40 -6.94 0.47 -0.64
C SER A 40 -6.68 1.95 -0.38
N ALA A 41 -5.86 2.62 -1.20
CA ALA A 41 -5.47 4.01 -0.99
C ALA A 41 -6.66 5.00 -0.96
N PRO A 42 -7.65 4.94 -1.87
CA PRO A 42 -8.86 5.75 -1.77
C PRO A 42 -9.64 5.51 -0.48
N VAL A 43 -9.72 4.25 -0.02
CA VAL A 43 -10.42 3.89 1.22
C VAL A 43 -9.72 4.50 2.42
N VAL A 44 -8.39 4.40 2.48
CA VAL A 44 -7.57 4.97 3.55
C VAL A 44 -7.71 6.49 3.60
N ILE A 45 -7.61 7.18 2.47
CA ILE A 45 -7.67 8.65 2.39
C ILE A 45 -9.07 9.19 2.70
N HIS A 46 -10.12 8.53 2.19
CA HIS A 46 -11.47 9.08 2.25
C HIS A 46 -12.32 8.53 3.36
N LYS A 47 -12.10 7.30 3.83
CA LYS A 47 -12.99 6.66 4.81
C LYS A 47 -12.40 6.64 6.22
N ILE A 48 -11.12 6.95 6.42
CA ILE A 48 -10.53 7.07 7.76
C ILE A 48 -10.66 8.52 8.23
N PRO A 49 -11.40 8.79 9.33
CA PRO A 49 -11.72 10.16 9.74
C PRO A 49 -10.53 10.90 10.35
N ASN A 50 -9.60 10.19 10.99
CA ASN A 50 -8.42 10.79 11.61
C ASN A 50 -7.28 10.88 10.59
N ALA A 51 -6.82 12.11 10.31
CA ALA A 51 -5.80 12.38 9.31
C ALA A 51 -4.45 11.69 9.61
N SER A 52 -4.03 11.65 10.89
CA SER A 52 -2.78 10.99 11.29
C SER A 52 -2.83 9.48 11.02
N TRP A 53 -3.97 8.85 11.32
CA TRP A 53 -4.18 7.43 11.01
C TRP A 53 -4.26 7.17 9.50
N ALA A 54 -4.94 8.03 8.74
CA ALA A 54 -5.01 7.90 7.29
C ALA A 54 -3.61 8.00 6.65
N MET A 55 -2.81 8.99 7.06
CA MET A 55 -1.45 9.16 6.55
C MET A 55 -0.54 7.99 6.97
N GLY A 56 -0.62 7.56 8.23
CA GLY A 56 0.15 6.40 8.72
C GLY A 56 -0.17 5.12 7.93
N MET A 57 -1.44 4.89 7.62
CA MET A 57 -1.85 3.74 6.81
C MET A 57 -1.44 3.88 5.35
N LEU A 58 -1.46 5.08 4.78
CA LEU A 58 -0.98 5.31 3.42
C LEU A 58 0.52 5.02 3.30
N MET A 59 1.30 5.46 4.29
CA MET A 59 2.71 5.10 4.39
C MET A 59 2.90 3.60 4.57
N GLY A 60 2.10 2.94 5.41
CA GLY A 60 2.12 1.48 5.54
C GLY A 60 1.86 0.77 4.21
N LEU A 61 0.87 1.24 3.43
CA LEU A 61 0.58 0.72 2.09
C LEU A 61 1.72 0.96 1.10
N SER A 62 2.42 2.10 1.19
CA SER A 62 3.58 2.36 0.32
C SER A 62 4.76 1.46 0.65
N PHE A 63 5.05 1.22 1.94
CA PHE A 63 6.05 0.23 2.36
C PHE A 63 5.69 -1.18 1.86
N PHE A 64 4.43 -1.58 2.04
CA PHE A 64 3.92 -2.88 1.58
C PHE A 64 4.06 -3.05 0.06
N ALA A 65 3.58 -2.08 -0.71
CA ALA A 65 3.59 -2.15 -2.18
C ALA A 65 5.00 -2.06 -2.79
N SER A 66 5.89 -1.27 -2.17
CA SER A 66 7.25 -1.08 -2.66
C SER A 66 8.19 -2.24 -2.29
N PHE A 67 7.90 -3.00 -1.23
CA PHE A 67 8.76 -4.10 -0.77
C PHE A 67 9.16 -5.11 -1.87
N PRO A 68 8.22 -5.76 -2.58
CA PRO A 68 8.58 -6.73 -3.60
C PRO A 68 9.29 -6.09 -4.81
N ALA A 69 8.99 -4.82 -5.12
CA ALA A 69 9.67 -4.10 -6.19
C ALA A 69 11.13 -3.83 -5.83
N LYS A 70 11.39 -3.39 -4.59
CA LYS A 70 12.77 -3.19 -4.09
C LYS A 70 13.57 -4.49 -4.15
N LYS A 71 12.97 -5.62 -3.77
CA LYS A 71 13.61 -6.94 -3.88
C LYS A 71 13.79 -7.43 -5.30
N LEU A 72 12.84 -7.15 -6.21
CA LEU A 72 12.95 -7.50 -7.62
C LEU A 72 14.14 -6.81 -8.30
N PHE A 73 14.36 -5.53 -8.00
CA PHE A 73 15.40 -4.70 -8.62
C PHE A 73 16.67 -4.60 -7.77
N GLN A 74 16.80 -5.38 -6.69
CA GLN A 74 17.95 -5.36 -5.79
C GLN A 74 18.28 -3.94 -5.28
N ILE A 75 17.24 -3.16 -4.99
CA ILE A 75 17.35 -1.82 -4.45
C ILE A 75 17.58 -1.97 -2.95
N ASP A 76 18.85 -2.00 -2.58
CA ASP A 76 19.28 -2.10 -1.19
C ASP A 76 19.91 -0.79 -0.70
N GLY A 77 19.84 -0.57 0.61
CA GLY A 77 20.42 0.59 1.29
C GLY A 77 19.41 1.72 1.50
N PHE A 78 19.43 2.29 2.70
CA PHE A 78 18.45 3.29 3.15
C PHE A 78 18.25 4.45 2.17
N ILE A 79 19.34 4.97 1.59
CA ILE A 79 19.32 6.10 0.65
C ILE A 79 18.54 5.78 -0.63
N ASN A 80 18.54 4.51 -1.08
CA ASN A 80 17.83 4.10 -2.29
C ASN A 80 16.41 3.63 -2.00
N GLU A 81 16.21 2.98 -0.84
CA GLU A 81 14.90 2.46 -0.46
C GLU A 81 13.88 3.55 -0.12
N VAL A 82 14.33 4.63 0.52
CA VAL A 82 13.45 5.73 0.96
C VAL A 82 12.81 6.44 -0.24
N PRO A 83 13.55 6.89 -1.27
CA PRO A 83 12.97 7.51 -2.46
C PRO A 83 11.94 6.62 -3.16
N VAL A 84 12.19 5.32 -3.26
CA VAL A 84 11.25 4.38 -3.89
C VAL A 84 9.96 4.28 -3.07
N THR A 85 10.08 4.16 -1.74
CA THR A 85 8.91 4.12 -0.85
C THR A 85 8.11 5.42 -0.92
N LEU A 86 8.78 6.58 -0.98
CA LEU A 86 8.15 7.88 -1.14
C LEU A 86 7.49 8.03 -2.51
N ALA A 87 8.09 7.52 -3.59
CA ALA A 87 7.48 7.49 -4.91
C ALA A 87 6.18 6.67 -4.90
N TYR A 88 6.17 5.51 -4.25
CA TYR A 88 4.93 4.74 -4.03
C TYR A 88 3.92 5.50 -3.19
N ALA A 89 4.35 6.20 -2.13
CA ALA A 89 3.43 7.03 -1.34
C ALA A 89 2.79 8.13 -2.18
N ALA A 90 3.57 8.81 -3.02
CA ALA A 90 3.07 9.84 -3.95
C ALA A 90 2.10 9.25 -4.99
N LEU A 91 2.42 8.09 -5.57
CA LEU A 91 1.52 7.41 -6.51
C LEU A 91 0.20 7.02 -5.85
N LEU A 92 0.24 6.42 -4.66
CA LEU A 92 -0.95 6.04 -3.91
C LEU A 92 -1.76 7.26 -3.47
N TRP A 93 -1.09 8.35 -3.11
CA TRP A 93 -1.74 9.63 -2.83
C TRP A 93 -2.50 10.13 -4.05
N VAL A 94 -1.87 10.18 -5.23
CA VAL A 94 -2.51 10.60 -6.48
C VAL A 94 -3.71 9.71 -6.82
N ILE A 95 -3.56 8.38 -6.70
CA ILE A 95 -4.65 7.42 -6.92
C ILE A 95 -5.82 7.69 -5.97
N GLY A 96 -5.53 7.92 -4.69
CA GLY A 96 -6.55 8.22 -3.68
C GLY A 96 -7.25 9.56 -3.92
N PHE A 97 -6.53 10.59 -4.36
CA PHE A 97 -7.10 11.90 -4.67
C PHE A 97 -7.98 11.89 -5.93
N GLY A 98 -7.71 11.00 -6.88
CA GLY A 98 -8.54 10.83 -8.08
C GLY A 98 -9.98 10.37 -7.79
N TRP A 99 -10.25 9.88 -6.58
CA TRP A 99 -11.59 9.43 -6.20
C TRP A 99 -12.40 10.56 -5.57
N ARG A 100 -13.57 10.85 -6.15
CA ARG A 100 -14.53 11.79 -5.55
C ARG A 100 -15.00 11.22 -4.21
N ARG A 101 -14.91 12.03 -3.14
CA ARG A 101 -15.58 11.78 -1.86
C ARG A 101 -17.09 11.67 -2.09
N SER A 102 -17.62 10.47 -2.34
CA SER A 102 -19.04 10.20 -2.17
C SER A 102 -19.28 9.88 -0.69
N TRP A 103 -19.52 10.94 0.07
CA TRP A 103 -20.27 10.86 1.29
C TRP A 103 -21.70 11.22 0.92
N ARG A 104 -22.56 10.21 0.80
CA ARG A 104 -23.97 10.38 1.18
C ARG A 104 -24.08 9.94 2.62
#